data_AF-A0A559QNA9-F1
#
_entry.id   AF-A0A559QNA9-F1
#
_cell.length_a   1.000
_cell.length_b   1.000
_cell.length_c   1.000
_cell.angle_alpha   90.00
_cell.angle_beta   90.00
_cell.angle_gamma   90.00
#
_symmetry.space_group_name_H-M   'P 1'
#
loop_
_entity.id
_entity.type
_entity.pdbx_description
1 polymer ?
#
loop_
_entity_poly.entity_id
_entity_poly.type
_entity_poly.pdbx_seq_one_letter_code
_entity_poly.pdbx_strand_id
1 'polypeptide(L)'
;MQRHLAIQLCCTLLIISACSADSGTVSSLKPAAAVSCEIPENAFSNLPTEALVGSDLAPMSNFKPKSGTAELNATYRLEMGGAIISVASIQVKETLQLDRKYAEPGMPPEGKIYDSTCLNGNKLFSKNLRAIITDDGLLWLELDIQSNFIPADYWLFLQ
;
A
#
# COMPACT_ATOMS: atom_id res chain seq x y z
N MET A 1 53.27 -7.24 41.62
CA MET A 1 54.42 -6.52 41.04
C MET A 1 54.03 -6.03 39.64
N GLN A 2 54.22 -4.72 39.44
CA GLN A 2 54.38 -3.95 38.19
C GLN A 2 53.35 -3.99 37.04
N ARG A 3 52.70 -2.81 36.89
CA ARG A 3 52.11 -2.22 35.67
C ARG A 3 53.24 -1.85 34.68
N HIS A 4 52.97 -1.90 33.37
CA HIS A 4 53.41 -0.96 32.32
C HIS A 4 52.53 -1.26 31.09
N LEU A 5 51.52 -0.47 30.71
CA LEU A 5 51.55 0.85 30.06
C LEU A 5 52.56 0.93 28.89
N ALA A 6 52.07 0.68 27.68
CA ALA A 6 52.72 1.10 26.44
C ALA A 6 51.74 1.98 25.65
N ILE A 7 52.06 3.27 25.63
CA ILE A 7 51.45 4.35 24.85
C ILE A 7 52.14 4.36 23.48
N GLN A 8 51.37 4.29 22.39
CA GLN A 8 51.67 4.90 21.09
C GLN A 8 50.32 5.17 20.41
N LEU A 9 49.76 6.39 20.42
CA LEU A 9 50.10 7.52 19.54
C LEU A 9 50.48 7.10 18.13
N CYS A 10 49.51 7.12 17.21
CA CYS A 10 49.78 7.55 15.83
C CYS A 10 48.54 8.19 15.19
N CYS A 11 48.68 9.50 15.01
CA CYS A 11 48.10 10.40 14.01
C CYS A 11 46.92 9.95 13.13
N THR A 12 45.82 10.65 13.36
CA THR A 12 44.91 11.24 12.36
C THR A 12 45.36 11.24 10.90
N LEU A 13 44.52 10.67 10.02
CA LEU A 13 44.23 11.22 8.69
C LEU A 13 42.72 11.27 8.48
N LEU A 14 42.14 12.41 8.83
CA LEU A 14 40.83 12.86 8.36
C LEU A 14 40.99 13.28 6.90
N ILE A 15 40.65 12.40 5.96
CA ILE A 15 40.46 12.78 4.56
C ILE A 15 38.99 13.17 4.42
N ILE A 16 38.72 14.46 4.59
CA ILE A 16 37.42 15.05 4.28
C ILE A 16 37.35 15.14 2.76
N SER A 17 36.78 14.11 2.12
CA SER A 17 36.41 14.21 0.70
C SER A 17 35.22 15.16 0.59
N ALA A 18 35.53 16.45 0.42
CA ALA A 18 34.60 17.44 -0.09
C ALA A 18 34.29 17.09 -1.55
N CYS A 19 33.22 16.33 -1.77
CA CYS A 19 32.63 16.20 -3.09
C CYS A 19 31.90 17.53 -3.37
N SER A 20 32.51 18.37 -4.20
CA SER A 20 31.82 19.48 -4.85
C SER A 20 30.74 18.89 -5.76
N ALA A 21 29.52 18.79 -5.25
CA ALA A 21 28.37 18.48 -6.08
C ALA A 21 28.02 19.74 -6.88
N ASP A 22 28.29 19.62 -8.17
CA ASP A 22 28.06 20.59 -9.22
C ASP A 22 26.65 21.20 -9.11
N SER A 23 26.58 22.52 -9.24
CA SER A 23 25.34 23.29 -9.22
C SER A 23 24.63 23.11 -10.56
N GLY A 24 24.11 21.89 -10.77
CA GLY A 24 23.28 21.52 -11.90
C GLY A 24 21.99 22.32 -11.88
N THR A 25 21.99 23.43 -12.59
CA THR A 25 20.78 24.14 -13.01
C THR A 25 20.08 23.23 -14.01
N VAL A 26 19.13 22.42 -13.54
CA VAL A 26 18.27 21.60 -14.42
C VAL A 26 16.83 22.00 -14.16
N SER A 27 16.26 22.58 -15.20
CA SER A 27 14.84 22.76 -15.49
C SER A 27 13.90 22.84 -14.31
N SER A 28 13.34 24.04 -14.12
CA SER A 28 11.97 24.22 -13.68
C SER A 28 11.09 23.13 -14.31
N LEU A 29 10.87 22.06 -13.56
CA LEU A 29 9.86 21.06 -13.87
C LEU A 29 8.56 21.84 -13.81
N LYS A 30 8.03 22.14 -14.99
CA LYS A 30 6.63 22.50 -15.19
C LYS A 30 5.84 21.62 -14.22
N PRO A 31 5.12 22.17 -13.23
CA PRO A 31 4.39 21.35 -12.28
C PRO A 31 3.54 20.41 -13.11
N ALA A 32 3.80 19.10 -12.96
CA ALA A 32 2.96 18.08 -13.55
C ALA A 32 1.54 18.46 -13.15
N ALA A 33 0.68 18.68 -14.14
CA ALA A 33 -0.70 19.07 -13.90
C ALA A 33 -1.24 18.15 -12.80
N ALA A 34 -1.76 18.74 -11.73
CA ALA A 34 -2.36 17.99 -10.63
C ALA A 34 -3.31 16.97 -11.27
N VAL A 35 -2.99 15.67 -11.13
CA VAL A 35 -3.81 14.61 -11.70
C VAL A 35 -5.12 14.66 -10.92
N SER A 36 -6.16 15.21 -11.53
CA SER A 36 -7.50 15.24 -10.96
C SER A 36 -7.89 13.81 -10.60
N CYS A 37 -8.15 13.56 -9.32
CA CYS A 37 -8.57 12.26 -8.81
C CYS A 37 -10.05 12.06 -9.16
N GLU A 38 -10.29 11.64 -10.40
CA GLU A 38 -11.61 11.34 -10.94
C GLU A 38 -11.81 9.83 -11.05
N ILE A 39 -12.81 9.32 -10.35
CA ILE A 39 -13.26 7.93 -10.47
C ILE A 39 -14.30 7.89 -11.60
N PRO A 40 -14.09 7.08 -12.66
CA PRO A 40 -15.09 6.92 -13.71
C PRO A 40 -16.46 6.48 -13.14
N GLU A 41 -17.56 7.01 -13.67
CA GLU A 41 -18.91 6.74 -13.14
C GLU A 41 -19.25 5.25 -13.08
N ASN A 42 -18.75 4.47 -14.04
CA ASN A 42 -18.97 3.03 -14.15
C ASN A 42 -17.86 2.18 -13.51
N ALA A 43 -16.89 2.78 -12.83
CA ALA A 43 -15.75 2.04 -12.26
C ALA A 43 -16.16 0.96 -11.25
N PHE A 44 -17.32 1.12 -10.61
CA PHE A 44 -17.87 0.20 -9.63
C PHE A 44 -19.14 -0.53 -10.11
N SER A 45 -19.43 -0.46 -11.42
CA SER A 45 -20.56 -1.18 -12.02
C SER A 45 -20.14 -2.60 -12.39
N ASN A 46 -21.09 -3.55 -12.29
CA ASN A 46 -20.89 -4.96 -12.66
C ASN A 46 -19.74 -5.66 -11.92
N LEU A 47 -19.48 -5.24 -10.68
CA LEU A 47 -18.53 -5.91 -9.78
C LEU A 47 -19.24 -7.02 -8.99
N PRO A 48 -18.48 -7.96 -8.39
CA PRO A 48 -19.04 -8.97 -7.50
C PRO A 48 -19.94 -8.38 -6.41
N THR A 49 -20.98 -9.13 -6.05
CA THR A 49 -21.97 -8.73 -5.04
C THR A 49 -21.73 -9.39 -3.67
N GLU A 50 -20.67 -10.18 -3.55
CA GLU A 50 -20.30 -10.91 -2.34
C GLU A 50 -18.86 -10.59 -1.92
N ALA A 51 -18.63 -10.62 -0.62
CA ALA A 51 -17.34 -10.45 0.00
C ALA A 51 -16.97 -11.69 0.82
N LEU A 52 -15.71 -12.08 0.76
CA LEU A 52 -15.09 -13.10 1.58
C LEU A 52 -14.62 -12.47 2.90
N VAL A 53 -15.17 -12.98 3.99
CA VAL A 53 -14.89 -12.60 5.38
C VAL A 53 -14.28 -13.82 6.06
N GLY A 54 -12.96 -13.82 6.17
CA GLY A 54 -12.24 -15.03 6.55
C GLY A 54 -12.42 -16.14 5.51
N SER A 55 -13.20 -17.16 5.88
CA SER A 55 -13.60 -18.27 5.00
C SER A 55 -15.04 -18.19 4.48
N ASP A 56 -15.83 -17.23 4.97
CA ASP A 56 -17.27 -17.18 4.71
C ASP A 56 -17.62 -16.12 3.67
N LEU A 57 -18.63 -16.38 2.84
CA LEU A 57 -19.17 -15.40 1.91
C LEU A 57 -20.31 -14.61 2.58
N ALA A 58 -20.27 -13.29 2.41
CA ALA A 58 -21.29 -12.37 2.89
C ALA A 58 -21.72 -11.42 1.75
N PRO A 59 -23.02 -11.08 1.64
CA PRO A 59 -23.48 -10.07 0.69
C PRO A 59 -22.81 -8.72 0.94
N MET A 60 -22.41 -8.03 -0.14
CA MET A 60 -21.82 -6.69 -0.10
C MET A 60 -22.71 -5.65 0.61
N SER A 61 -24.03 -5.87 0.63
CA SER A 61 -24.99 -5.02 1.34
C SER A 61 -24.80 -5.00 2.86
N ASN A 62 -24.06 -5.96 3.42
CA ASN A 62 -23.81 -6.03 4.86
C ASN A 62 -22.75 -5.02 5.32
N PHE A 63 -21.95 -4.49 4.40
CA PHE A 63 -20.84 -3.59 4.70
C PHE A 63 -21.23 -2.15 4.42
N LYS A 64 -21.26 -1.32 5.46
CA LYS A 64 -21.66 0.08 5.34
C LYS A 64 -20.48 0.92 4.87
N PRO A 65 -20.58 1.62 3.72
CA PRO A 65 -19.68 2.69 3.33
C PRO A 65 -19.36 3.64 4.47
N LYS A 66 -18.07 3.94 4.70
CA LYS A 66 -17.66 4.93 5.70
C LYS A 66 -18.32 6.27 5.35
N SER A 67 -19.03 6.85 6.32
CA SER A 67 -19.64 8.17 6.16
C SER A 67 -18.66 9.29 6.51
N GLY A 68 -18.69 10.39 5.76
CA GLY A 68 -17.83 11.56 5.97
C GLY A 68 -16.50 11.49 5.20
N THR A 69 -15.50 12.23 5.67
CA THR A 69 -14.14 12.17 5.11
C THR A 69 -13.52 10.84 5.48
N ALA A 70 -13.40 9.93 4.52
CA ALA A 70 -12.81 8.62 4.78
C ALA A 70 -11.29 8.77 4.90
N GLU A 71 -10.75 8.32 6.03
CA GLU A 71 -9.33 8.14 6.25
C GLU A 71 -9.00 6.65 6.16
N LEU A 72 -7.84 6.33 5.58
CA LEU A 72 -7.34 4.97 5.55
C LEU A 72 -6.64 4.64 6.86
N ASN A 73 -6.91 3.45 7.38
CA ASN A 73 -6.07 2.88 8.43
C ASN A 73 -4.68 2.60 7.87
N ALA A 74 -3.66 2.72 8.72
CA ALA A 74 -2.28 2.44 8.34
C ALA A 74 -2.09 1.02 7.77
N THR A 75 -2.87 0.05 8.26
CA THR A 75 -2.84 -1.34 7.78
C THR A 75 -4.20 -1.99 7.96
N TYR A 76 -4.59 -2.81 7.00
CA TYR A 76 -5.71 -3.75 7.05
C TYR A 76 -5.21 -5.17 6.89
N ARG A 77 -5.93 -6.14 7.44
CA ARG A 77 -5.54 -7.55 7.38
C ARG A 77 -6.75 -8.49 7.21
N LEU A 78 -6.53 -9.57 6.50
CA LEU A 78 -7.42 -10.72 6.40
C LEU A 78 -6.61 -11.99 6.61
N GLU A 79 -7.18 -12.96 7.32
CA GLU A 79 -6.70 -14.34 7.37
C GLU A 79 -7.72 -15.23 6.67
N MET A 80 -7.26 -16.14 5.81
CA MET A 80 -8.12 -17.04 5.04
C MET A 80 -7.43 -18.40 4.85
N GLY A 81 -7.91 -19.43 5.54
CA GLY A 81 -7.40 -20.80 5.36
C GLY A 81 -5.91 -20.98 5.71
N GLY A 82 -5.39 -20.18 6.64
CA GLY A 82 -3.98 -20.14 7.05
C GLY A 82 -3.14 -19.12 6.28
N ALA A 83 -3.64 -18.57 5.16
CA ALA A 83 -2.99 -17.50 4.44
C ALA A 83 -3.36 -16.14 5.05
N ILE A 84 -2.45 -15.17 4.94
CA ILE A 84 -2.61 -13.81 5.43
C ILE A 84 -2.47 -12.84 4.26
N ILE A 85 -3.46 -11.96 4.12
CA ILE A 85 -3.37 -10.78 3.27
C ILE A 85 -3.28 -9.55 4.15
N SER A 86 -2.31 -8.68 3.88
CA SER A 86 -2.26 -7.35 4.50
C SER A 86 -2.14 -6.27 3.45
N VAL A 87 -2.77 -5.13 3.72
CA VAL A 87 -2.72 -3.94 2.88
C VAL A 87 -2.25 -2.78 3.74
N ALA A 88 -1.13 -2.17 3.39
CA ALA A 88 -0.65 -0.95 4.01
C ALA A 88 -0.84 0.23 3.05
N SER A 89 -1.24 1.38 3.58
CA SER A 89 -1.38 2.61 2.81
C SER A 89 -0.26 3.58 3.10
N ILE A 90 0.35 4.14 2.06
CA ILE A 90 1.39 5.16 2.16
C ILE A 90 0.96 6.36 1.34
N GLN A 91 0.85 7.52 1.99
CA GLN A 91 0.62 8.78 1.29
C GLN A 91 1.93 9.23 0.63
N VAL A 92 1.92 9.37 -0.70
CA VAL A 92 3.08 9.83 -1.48
C VAL A 92 2.68 11.10 -2.23
N LYS A 93 3.05 12.25 -1.67
CA LYS A 93 2.64 13.59 -2.15
C LYS A 93 1.10 13.69 -2.22
N GLU A 94 0.54 13.94 -3.39
CA GLU A 94 -0.90 14.09 -3.64
C GLU A 94 -1.59 12.76 -3.96
N THR A 95 -0.84 11.66 -4.08
CA THR A 95 -1.37 10.35 -4.43
C THR A 95 -1.22 9.35 -3.29
N LEU A 96 -2.06 8.33 -3.32
CA LEU A 96 -1.97 7.20 -2.41
C LEU A 96 -1.28 6.02 -3.09
N GLN A 97 -0.37 5.39 -2.37
CA GLN A 97 0.20 4.09 -2.73
C GLN A 97 -0.34 3.04 -1.75
N LEU A 98 -0.73 1.87 -2.29
CA LEU A 98 -1.17 0.73 -1.48
C LEU A 98 -0.19 -0.43 -1.70
N ASP A 99 0.36 -0.98 -0.62
CA ASP A 99 1.23 -2.17 -0.63
C ASP A 99 0.46 -3.36 -0.09
N ARG A 100 0.17 -4.33 -0.96
CA ARG A 100 -0.53 -5.58 -0.63
C ARG A 100 0.47 -6.70 -0.48
N LYS A 101 0.44 -7.42 0.64
CA LYS A 101 1.23 -8.62 0.89
C LYS A 101 0.33 -9.83 1.07
N TYR A 102 0.69 -10.93 0.42
CA TYR A 102 0.11 -12.26 0.61
C TYR A 102 1.19 -13.17 1.22
N ALA A 103 0.85 -13.94 2.23
CA ALA A 103 1.75 -14.90 2.84
C ALA A 103 1.01 -16.17 3.25
N GLU A 104 1.58 -17.32 2.93
CA GLU A 104 1.05 -18.63 3.31
C GLU A 104 2.17 -19.47 3.96
N PRO A 105 1.86 -20.34 4.93
CA PRO A 105 2.85 -21.22 5.53
C PRO A 105 3.61 -22.05 4.50
N GLY A 106 4.95 -22.01 4.57
CA GLY A 106 5.81 -22.81 3.70
C GLY A 106 6.09 -22.19 2.32
N MET A 107 5.54 -21.02 2.00
CA MET A 107 5.85 -20.28 0.78
C MET A 107 6.46 -18.90 1.06
N PRO A 108 7.33 -18.38 0.18
CA PRO A 108 7.77 -17.00 0.26
C PRO A 108 6.58 -16.03 0.15
N PRO A 109 6.58 -14.91 0.88
CA PRO A 109 5.53 -13.91 0.76
C PRO A 109 5.58 -13.22 -0.61
N GLU A 110 4.41 -12.88 -1.14
CA GLU A 110 4.23 -12.17 -2.40
C GLU A 110 3.73 -10.73 -2.13
N GLY A 111 4.39 -9.73 -2.73
CA GLY A 111 4.03 -8.32 -2.58
C GLY A 111 3.58 -7.70 -3.91
N LYS A 112 2.65 -6.73 -3.86
CA LYS A 112 2.21 -5.97 -5.03
C LYS A 112 1.88 -4.55 -4.61
N ILE A 113 2.37 -3.61 -5.41
CA ILE A 113 2.20 -2.18 -5.17
C ILE A 113 1.17 -1.64 -6.16
N TYR A 114 0.24 -0.85 -5.65
CA TYR A 114 -0.74 -0.10 -6.41
C TYR A 114 -0.45 1.39 -6.28
N ASP A 115 0.25 1.91 -7.28
CA ASP A 115 0.59 3.32 -7.38
C ASP A 115 -0.59 4.15 -7.90
N SER A 116 -0.53 5.47 -7.67
CA SER A 116 -1.50 6.43 -8.20
C SER A 116 -2.95 6.08 -7.87
N THR A 117 -3.19 5.55 -6.67
CA THR A 117 -4.54 5.23 -6.24
C THR A 117 -5.28 6.52 -5.91
N CYS A 118 -6.43 6.69 -6.55
CA CYS A 118 -7.34 7.81 -6.32
C CYS A 118 -8.29 7.47 -5.17
N LEU A 119 -8.36 8.33 -4.17
CA LEU A 119 -9.33 8.29 -3.08
C LEU A 119 -10.37 9.39 -3.27
N ASN A 120 -11.63 9.01 -3.48
CA ASN A 120 -12.74 9.95 -3.60
C ASN A 120 -13.91 9.48 -2.72
N GLY A 121 -14.22 10.26 -1.69
CA GLY A 121 -15.13 9.84 -0.62
C GLY A 121 -14.57 8.59 0.06
N ASN A 122 -15.32 7.49 0.01
CA ASN A 122 -14.93 6.22 0.59
C ASN A 122 -14.44 5.19 -0.45
N LYS A 123 -14.27 5.61 -1.72
CA LYS A 123 -13.89 4.73 -2.82
C LYS A 123 -12.43 4.93 -3.20
N LEU A 124 -11.75 3.82 -3.43
CA LEU A 124 -10.37 3.75 -3.89
C LEU A 124 -10.36 3.13 -5.28
N PHE A 125 -9.70 3.81 -6.21
CA PHE A 125 -9.66 3.42 -7.60
C PHE A 125 -8.24 3.50 -8.15
N SER A 126 -7.80 2.41 -8.78
CA SER A 126 -6.64 2.40 -9.66
C SER A 126 -6.91 1.49 -10.85
N LYS A 127 -5.96 1.36 -11.78
CA LYS A 127 -6.14 0.54 -12.99
C LYS A 127 -6.63 -0.89 -12.68
N ASN A 128 -6.01 -1.54 -11.69
CA ASN A 128 -6.19 -2.97 -11.38
C ASN A 128 -6.80 -3.21 -10.00
N LEU A 129 -7.34 -2.17 -9.35
CA LEU A 129 -7.87 -2.24 -7.99
C LEU A 129 -9.17 -1.45 -7.86
N ARG A 130 -10.11 -2.04 -7.14
CA ARG A 130 -11.25 -1.34 -6.55
C ARG A 130 -11.22 -1.60 -5.05
N ALA A 131 -11.42 -0.56 -4.26
CA ALA A 131 -11.63 -0.74 -2.84
C ALA A 131 -12.67 0.24 -2.28
N ILE A 132 -13.32 -0.17 -1.21
CA ILE A 132 -14.36 0.61 -0.53
C ILE A 132 -14.03 0.61 0.95
N ILE A 133 -13.80 1.81 1.50
CA ILE A 133 -13.64 2.01 2.93
C ILE A 133 -15.03 1.91 3.57
N THR A 134 -15.14 1.05 4.56
CA THR A 134 -16.36 0.76 5.31
C THR A 134 -16.20 1.23 6.75
N ASP A 135 -17.27 1.19 7.53
CA ASP A 135 -17.19 1.51 8.96
C ASP A 135 -16.25 0.57 9.72
N ASP A 136 -16.18 -0.70 9.31
CA ASP A 136 -15.54 -1.80 10.04
C ASP A 136 -14.25 -2.33 9.38
N GLY A 137 -13.84 -1.77 8.24
CA GLY A 137 -12.71 -2.29 7.47
C GLY A 137 -12.64 -1.79 6.02
N LEU A 138 -11.95 -2.57 5.18
CA LEU A 138 -11.72 -2.29 3.77
C LEU A 138 -12.24 -3.46 2.93
N LEU A 139 -13.14 -3.17 1.99
CA LEU A 139 -13.46 -4.09 0.91
C LEU A 139 -12.45 -3.90 -0.21
N TRP A 140 -11.84 -4.98 -0.66
CA TRP A 140 -10.72 -4.98 -1.60
C TRP A 140 -10.97 -5.94 -2.76
N LEU A 141 -10.79 -5.47 -4.00
CA LEU A 141 -10.99 -6.28 -5.20
C LEU A 141 -9.87 -6.02 -6.21
N GLU A 142 -9.04 -7.04 -6.45
CA GLU A 142 -8.06 -7.03 -7.54
C GLU A 142 -8.76 -7.41 -8.85
N LEU A 143 -8.67 -6.54 -9.87
CA LEU A 143 -9.27 -6.80 -11.19
C LEU A 143 -8.32 -7.58 -12.13
N ASP A 144 -7.04 -7.62 -11.78
CA ASP A 144 -6.00 -8.35 -12.51
C ASP A 144 -5.35 -9.35 -11.57
N ILE A 145 -5.76 -10.62 -11.72
CA ILE A 145 -5.24 -11.75 -10.94
C ILE A 145 -3.86 -12.09 -11.50
N GLN A 146 -2.83 -11.45 -10.94
CA GLN A 146 -1.45 -11.89 -11.16
C GLN A 146 -1.03 -12.97 -10.15
N SER A 147 -1.85 -13.20 -9.11
CA SER A 147 -1.63 -14.21 -8.08
C SER A 147 -2.76 -15.23 -8.09
N ASN A 148 -2.45 -16.49 -8.38
CA ASN A 148 -3.44 -17.58 -8.46
C ASN A 148 -4.20 -17.83 -7.14
N PHE A 149 -3.78 -17.20 -6.05
CA PHE A 149 -4.30 -17.44 -4.70
C PHE A 149 -5.27 -16.34 -4.20
N ILE A 150 -5.38 -15.22 -4.93
CA ILE A 150 -6.31 -14.14 -4.59
C ILE A 150 -7.49 -14.18 -5.56
N PRO A 151 -8.71 -14.50 -5.10
CA PRO A 151 -9.86 -14.55 -5.99
C PRO A 151 -10.26 -13.15 -6.47
N ALA A 152 -10.62 -13.00 -7.75
CA ALA A 152 -11.26 -11.77 -8.26
C ALA A 152 -12.79 -11.89 -8.34
N ASP A 153 -13.35 -13.06 -8.05
CA ASP A 153 -14.79 -13.29 -8.11
C ASP A 153 -15.52 -12.77 -6.86
N TYR A 154 -14.76 -12.38 -5.82
CA TYR A 154 -15.29 -11.89 -4.55
C TYR A 154 -14.46 -10.71 -4.07
N TRP A 155 -15.09 -9.80 -3.34
CA TRP A 155 -14.36 -8.80 -2.56
C TRP A 155 -13.68 -9.50 -1.39
N LEU A 156 -12.50 -9.05 -0.99
CA LEU A 156 -11.89 -9.43 0.29
C LEU A 156 -12.27 -8.38 1.32
N PHE A 157 -12.76 -8.80 2.48
CA PHE A 157 -12.99 -7.90 3.60
C PHE A 157 -11.80 -7.95 4.58
N LEU A 158 -11.06 -6.86 4.67
CA LEU A 158 -9.89 -6.72 5.54
C LEU A 158 -10.19 -5.76 6.70
N GLN A 159 -9.67 -6.06 7.89
CA GLN A 159 -9.88 -5.27 9.11
C GLN A 159 -8.56 -4.81 9.74
#